data_AF-A0A915M6M9-F1
#
_entry.id   AF-A0A915M6M9-F1
#
_cell.length_a   1.000
_cell.length_b   1.000
_cell.length_c   1.000
_cell.angle_alpha   90.00
_cell.angle_beta   90.00
_cell.angle_gamma   90.00
#
_symmetry.space_group_name_H-M   'P 1'
#
loop_
_entity.id
_entity.type
_entity.pdbx_description
1 polymer ?
#
loop_
_entity_poly.entity_id
_entity_poly.type
_entity_poly.pdbx_seq_one_letter_code
_entity_poly.pdbx_strand_id
1 'polypeptide(L)'
;MTTMLGRRYLKSRSPLYFANRVKHPLMIVHGANDPRVKQAESDQFVAALMKNHIPVTYIVFPDEGHGPRKPHNTLAMAGFIEEFLHKCLHGDVEPFHLGQYNSTAVLLSDARKEIKNGEKEEAKEFFFLNDNLNKVFIKKSHKLPSLNKRKFIEEFGRKVELMR
;
A
#
# COMPACT_ATOMS: atom_id res chain seq x y z
N MET A 1 23.36 -13.03 16.73
CA MET A 1 21.96 -13.50 16.63
C MET A 1 21.75 -14.51 15.49
N THR A 2 22.60 -15.54 15.35
CA THR A 2 22.54 -16.48 14.22
C THR A 2 22.13 -17.90 14.59
N THR A 3 22.07 -18.22 15.89
CA THR A 3 21.65 -19.54 16.38
C THR A 3 20.18 -19.81 16.07
N MET A 4 19.83 -21.09 15.95
CA MET A 4 18.45 -21.52 15.71
C MET A 4 17.48 -20.97 16.77
N LEU A 5 17.87 -21.04 18.04
CA LEU A 5 17.09 -20.51 19.16
C LEU A 5 16.88 -18.99 19.03
N GLY A 6 17.94 -18.23 18.68
CA GLY A 6 17.83 -16.79 18.45
C GLY A 6 16.88 -16.45 17.31
N ARG A 7 16.97 -17.16 16.17
CA ARG A 7 16.05 -16.96 15.04
C ARG A 7 14.60 -17.26 15.43
N ARG A 8 14.36 -18.37 16.14
CA ARG A 8 13.01 -18.74 16.61
C ARG A 8 12.45 -17.70 17.58
N TYR A 9 13.28 -17.20 18.50
CA TYR A 9 12.92 -16.15 19.46
C TYR A 9 12.54 -14.82 18.78
N LEU A 10 13.27 -14.41 17.73
CA LEU A 10 12.94 -13.21 16.96
C LEU A 10 11.67 -13.41 16.14
N LYS A 11 11.51 -14.55 15.46
CA LYS A 11 10.30 -14.87 14.70
C LYS A 11 9.05 -14.87 15.58
N SER A 12 9.13 -15.44 16.79
CA SER A 12 7.98 -15.49 17.70
C SER A 12 7.54 -14.13 18.25
N ARG A 13 8.30 -13.05 18.00
CA ARG A 13 7.96 -11.68 18.41
C ARG A 13 7.82 -10.70 17.25
N SER A 14 8.10 -11.12 16.01
CA SER A 14 8.02 -10.23 14.86
C SER A 14 6.57 -10.13 14.36
N PRO A 15 5.99 -8.91 14.27
CA PRO A 15 4.62 -8.70 13.80
C PRO A 15 4.34 -9.32 12.42
N LEU A 16 5.36 -9.38 11.55
CA LEU A 16 5.25 -9.94 10.20
C LEU A 16 4.67 -11.37 10.19
N TYR A 17 5.07 -12.22 11.15
CA TYR A 17 4.60 -13.60 11.24
C TYR A 17 3.20 -13.73 11.86
N PHE A 18 2.61 -12.63 12.30
CA PHE A 18 1.28 -12.56 12.89
C PHE A 18 0.34 -11.61 12.14
N ALA A 19 0.69 -11.21 10.92
CA ALA A 19 -0.12 -10.31 10.10
C ALA A 19 -1.58 -10.80 9.96
N ASN A 20 -1.78 -12.12 9.83
CA ASN A 20 -3.10 -12.74 9.75
C ASN A 20 -3.95 -12.63 11.03
N ARG A 21 -3.38 -12.14 12.14
CA ARG A 21 -4.09 -11.90 13.40
C ARG A 21 -4.59 -10.47 13.55
N VAL A 22 -4.22 -9.56 12.65
CA VAL A 22 -4.73 -8.20 12.65
C VAL A 22 -6.22 -8.24 12.33
N LYS A 23 -7.03 -7.59 13.17
CA LYS A 23 -8.50 -7.58 13.07
C LYS A 23 -9.09 -6.22 12.72
N HIS A 24 -8.27 -5.18 12.70
CA HIS A 24 -8.69 -3.80 12.49
C HIS A 24 -7.94 -3.22 11.29
N PRO A 25 -8.51 -2.23 10.59
CA PRO A 25 -7.82 -1.51 9.53
C PRO A 25 -6.49 -0.94 10.04
N LEU A 26 -5.48 -0.95 9.17
CA LEU A 26 -4.17 -0.36 9.49
C LEU A 26 -3.82 0.75 8.51
N MET A 27 -3.19 1.78 9.04
CA MET A 27 -2.47 2.77 8.25
C MET A 27 -0.98 2.66 8.56
N ILE A 28 -0.17 2.55 7.52
CA ILE A 28 1.28 2.48 7.60
C ILE A 28 1.83 3.73 6.91
N VAL A 29 2.71 4.44 7.60
CA VAL A 29 3.42 5.62 7.09
C VAL A 29 4.91 5.32 7.13
N HIS A 30 5.62 5.60 6.04
CA HIS A 30 7.05 5.36 5.94
C HIS A 30 7.76 6.48 5.18
N GLY A 31 8.97 6.87 5.59
CA GLY A 31 9.83 7.74 4.78
C GLY A 31 10.85 6.90 4.01
N ALA A 32 10.95 7.09 2.70
CA ALA A 32 11.75 6.19 1.84
C ALA A 32 13.24 6.16 2.21
N ASN A 33 13.75 7.21 2.86
CA ASN A 33 15.15 7.34 3.25
C ASN A 33 15.38 7.12 4.76
N ASP A 34 14.52 6.34 5.43
CA ASP A 34 14.67 6.05 6.86
C ASP A 34 15.98 5.29 7.13
N PRO A 35 16.95 5.86 7.87
CA PRO A 35 18.24 5.22 8.12
C PRO A 35 18.16 4.12 9.19
N ARG A 36 17.02 3.99 9.89
CA ARG A 36 16.82 3.07 11.02
C ARG A 36 16.01 1.85 10.61
N VAL A 37 14.94 2.04 9.86
CA VAL A 37 14.05 0.97 9.42
C VAL A 37 13.88 1.07 7.91
N LYS A 38 14.38 0.08 7.17
CA LYS A 38 14.27 0.08 5.70
C LYS A 38 12.81 -0.02 5.27
N GLN A 39 12.44 0.67 4.18
CA GLN A 39 11.10 0.60 3.59
C GLN A 39 10.65 -0.84 3.29
N ALA A 40 11.59 -1.71 2.90
CA ALA A 40 11.34 -3.13 2.66
C ALA A 40 10.65 -3.86 3.84
N GLU A 41 10.85 -3.41 5.09
CA GLU A 41 10.15 -3.97 6.25
C GLU A 41 8.65 -3.64 6.22
N SER A 42 8.29 -2.41 5.87
CA SER A 42 6.89 -1.99 5.66
C SER A 42 6.30 -2.69 4.43
N ASP A 43 7.03 -2.77 3.32
CA ASP A 43 6.58 -3.46 2.10
C ASP A 43 6.23 -4.93 2.37
N GLN A 44 7.08 -5.65 3.11
CA GLN A 44 6.83 -7.05 3.49
C GLN A 44 5.59 -7.19 4.35
N PHE A 45 5.36 -6.28 5.29
CA PHE A 45 4.20 -6.34 6.17
C PHE A 45 2.90 -6.00 5.43
N VAL A 46 2.90 -4.98 4.57
CA VAL A 46 1.76 -4.61 3.72
C VAL A 46 1.38 -5.78 2.81
N ALA A 47 2.36 -6.42 2.15
CA ALA A 47 2.11 -7.60 1.33
C ALA A 47 1.49 -8.75 2.14
N ALA A 48 1.94 -8.95 3.39
CA ALA A 48 1.36 -9.95 4.28
C ALA A 48 -0.09 -9.60 4.68
N LEU A 49 -0.40 -8.33 4.97
CA LEU A 49 -1.77 -7.88 5.28
C LEU A 49 -2.71 -8.06 4.08
N MET A 50 -2.30 -7.60 2.89
CA MET A 50 -3.08 -7.73 1.66
C MET A 50 -3.33 -9.19 1.29
N LYS A 51 -2.34 -10.07 1.46
CA LYS A 51 -2.50 -11.53 1.26
C LYS A 51 -3.56 -12.14 2.17
N ASN A 52 -3.78 -11.56 3.35
CA ASN A 52 -4.80 -11.98 4.30
C ASN A 52 -6.11 -11.17 4.16
N HIS A 53 -6.27 -10.38 3.08
CA HIS A 53 -7.43 -9.53 2.83
C HIS A 53 -7.72 -8.54 3.97
N ILE A 54 -6.68 -8.06 4.64
CA ILE A 54 -6.79 -7.07 5.71
C ILE A 54 -6.63 -5.69 5.09
N PRO A 55 -7.61 -4.77 5.26
CA PRO A 55 -7.54 -3.44 4.69
C PRO A 55 -6.33 -2.67 5.25
N VAL A 56 -5.47 -2.20 4.36
CA VAL A 56 -4.28 -1.41 4.72
C VAL A 56 -4.14 -0.16 3.84
N THR A 57 -4.01 1.00 4.48
CA THR A 57 -3.60 2.25 3.84
C THR A 57 -2.09 2.36 3.98
N TYR A 58 -1.35 2.45 2.88
CA TYR A 58 0.11 2.54 2.92
C TYR A 58 0.61 3.81 2.20
N ILE A 59 1.25 4.69 2.97
CA ILE A 59 1.74 5.99 2.52
C ILE A 59 3.26 6.01 2.65
N VAL A 60 3.93 6.40 1.56
CA VAL A 60 5.37 6.60 1.53
C VAL A 60 5.69 8.05 1.21
N PHE A 61 6.59 8.66 1.97
CA PHE A 61 7.14 9.99 1.73
C PHE A 61 8.54 9.85 1.11
N PRO A 62 8.70 10.04 -0.23
CA PRO A 62 9.95 9.77 -0.93
C PRO A 62 11.14 10.62 -0.50
N ASP A 63 10.88 11.81 0.05
CA ASP A 63 11.88 12.81 0.42
C ASP A 63 12.06 12.95 1.94
N GLU A 64 11.58 11.96 2.71
CA GLU A 64 11.64 11.87 4.16
C GLU A 64 12.41 10.64 4.65
N GLY A 65 12.75 10.62 5.93
CA GLY A 65 13.46 9.52 6.60
C GLY A 65 12.63 8.87 7.72
N HIS A 66 13.13 8.89 8.95
CA HIS A 66 12.48 8.27 10.11
C HIS A 66 11.27 9.07 10.62
N GLY A 67 10.21 9.07 9.80
CA GLY A 67 9.02 9.90 9.94
C GLY A 67 9.13 11.23 9.18
N PRO A 68 8.00 11.76 8.66
CA PRO A 68 7.99 13.03 7.97
C PRO A 68 8.27 14.19 8.92
N ARG A 69 9.12 15.13 8.50
CA ARG A 69 9.48 16.32 9.30
C ARG A 69 9.28 17.62 8.54
N LYS A 70 9.30 17.60 7.20
CA LYS A 70 9.08 18.79 6.39
C LYS A 70 7.65 19.28 6.61
N PRO A 71 7.42 20.60 6.78
CA PRO A 71 6.09 21.12 7.13
C PRO A 71 4.96 20.64 6.21
N HIS A 72 5.20 20.61 4.89
CA HIS A 72 4.21 20.13 3.92
C HIS A 72 3.85 18.65 4.10
N ASN A 73 4.84 17.81 4.38
CA ASN A 73 4.64 16.38 4.62
C ASN A 73 3.99 16.10 5.98
N THR A 74 4.34 16.89 7.00
CA THR A 74 3.69 16.83 8.32
C THR A 74 2.20 17.16 8.23
N LEU A 75 1.85 18.23 7.50
CA LEU A 75 0.45 18.62 7.27
C LEU A 75 -0.31 17.55 6.46
N ALA A 76 0.31 17.02 5.41
CA ALA A 76 -0.30 15.93 4.65
C ALA A 76 -0.49 14.67 5.49
N MET A 77 0.49 14.30 6.34
CA MET A 77 0.36 13.17 7.26
C MET A 77 -0.81 13.38 8.23
N ALA A 78 -0.99 14.60 8.76
CA ALA A 78 -2.14 14.93 9.59
C ALA A 78 -3.47 14.72 8.84
N GLY A 79 -3.59 15.20 7.60
CA GLY A 79 -4.76 14.97 6.76
C GLY A 79 -5.05 13.48 6.49
N PHE A 80 -4.03 12.67 6.21
CA PHE A 80 -4.18 11.21 6.09
C PHE A 80 -4.65 10.57 7.40
N ILE A 81 -4.11 11.00 8.55
CA ILE A 81 -4.49 10.49 9.87
C ILE A 81 -5.96 10.83 10.15
N GLU A 82 -6.37 12.08 9.95
CA GLU A 82 -7.74 12.50 10.17
C GLU A 82 -8.72 11.72 9.28
N GLU A 83 -8.45 11.61 7.98
CA GLU A 83 -9.28 10.79 7.08
C GLU A 83 -9.38 9.32 7.51
N PHE A 84 -8.26 8.74 7.95
CA PHE A 84 -8.21 7.35 8.39
C PHE A 84 -9.01 7.15 9.68
N LEU A 85 -8.83 8.03 10.66
CA LEU A 85 -9.55 7.98 11.92
C LEU A 85 -11.05 8.25 11.72
N HIS A 86 -11.42 9.21 10.88
CA HIS A 86 -12.82 9.45 10.49
C HIS A 86 -13.49 8.19 9.95
N LYS A 87 -12.81 7.42 9.10
CA LYS A 87 -13.35 6.17 8.55
C LYS A 87 -13.51 5.07 9.61
N CYS A 88 -12.64 5.05 10.61
CA CYS A 88 -12.66 4.02 11.65
C CYS A 88 -13.57 4.37 12.83
N LEU A 89 -13.69 5.65 13.15
CA LEU A 89 -14.28 6.16 14.40
C LEU A 89 -15.45 7.12 14.17
N HIS A 90 -15.70 7.54 12.93
CA HIS A 90 -16.83 8.39 12.52
C HIS A 90 -16.91 9.78 13.20
N GLY A 91 -15.77 10.33 13.64
CA GLY A 91 -15.67 11.73 14.10
C GLY A 91 -15.62 12.73 12.94
N ASP A 92 -15.61 14.03 13.23
CA ASP A 92 -15.48 15.06 12.20
C ASP A 92 -14.08 15.07 11.55
N VAL A 93 -13.99 15.57 10.31
CA VAL A 93 -12.76 15.63 9.54
C VAL A 93 -12.72 16.86 8.65
N GLU A 94 -11.56 17.50 8.56
CA GLU A 94 -11.33 18.53 7.56
C GLU A 94 -11.08 17.92 6.17
N PRO A 95 -11.66 18.47 5.09
CA PRO A 95 -11.43 17.96 3.75
C PRO A 95 -9.94 17.94 3.39
N PHE A 96 -9.45 16.75 3.06
CA PHE A 96 -8.07 16.52 2.63
C PHE A 96 -8.05 15.86 1.25
N HIS A 97 -7.00 16.12 0.47
CA HIS A 97 -6.75 15.41 -0.78
C HIS A 97 -5.27 15.12 -1.00
N LEU A 98 -4.98 14.07 -1.77
CA LEU A 98 -3.61 13.73 -2.16
C LEU A 98 -2.97 14.90 -2.92
N GLY A 99 -1.70 15.20 -2.61
CA GLY A 99 -0.95 16.31 -3.20
C GLY A 99 -1.21 17.69 -2.55
N GLN A 100 -2.13 17.78 -1.59
CA GLN A 100 -2.32 19.01 -0.82
C GLN A 100 -1.02 19.43 -0.11
N TYR A 101 -0.86 20.74 0.10
CA TYR A 101 0.33 21.37 0.69
C TYR A 101 1.63 21.19 -0.10
N ASN A 102 1.58 20.76 -1.37
CA ASN A 102 2.75 20.35 -2.16
C ASN A 102 3.52 19.21 -1.49
N SER A 103 2.80 18.30 -0.83
CA SER A 103 3.36 17.10 -0.22
C SER A 103 3.87 16.12 -1.27
N THR A 104 4.96 15.43 -0.96
CA THR A 104 5.53 14.37 -1.80
C THR A 104 4.89 13.00 -1.56
N ALA A 105 3.93 12.92 -0.63
CA ALA A 105 3.30 11.67 -0.22
C ALA A 105 2.78 10.86 -1.43
N VAL A 106 3.15 9.59 -1.45
CA VAL A 106 2.66 8.60 -2.41
C VAL A 106 1.81 7.58 -1.67
N LEU A 107 0.58 7.40 -2.13
CA LEU A 107 -0.32 6.38 -1.61
C LEU A 107 -0.15 5.09 -2.41
N LEU A 108 0.51 4.08 -1.82
CA LEU A 108 0.83 2.80 -2.46
C LEU A 108 -0.27 1.75 -2.29
N SER A 109 -1.01 1.81 -1.17
CA SER A 109 -2.21 1.00 -0.96
C SER A 109 -3.30 1.88 -0.37
N ASP A 110 -4.51 1.71 -0.87
CA ASP A 110 -5.64 2.55 -0.52
C ASP A 110 -6.84 1.72 -0.03
N ALA A 111 -6.84 1.39 1.26
CA ALA A 111 -7.97 0.74 1.91
C ALA A 111 -9.28 1.56 1.82
N ARG A 112 -9.22 2.86 1.48
CA ARG A 112 -10.40 3.71 1.27
C ARG A 112 -11.27 3.18 0.13
N LYS A 113 -10.67 2.49 -0.86
CA LYS A 113 -11.39 1.89 -2.00
C LYS A 113 -11.99 0.52 -1.66
N GLU A 114 -11.45 -0.17 -0.66
CA GLU A 114 -11.90 -1.51 -0.27
C GLU A 114 -13.10 -1.46 0.67
N ILE A 115 -13.16 -0.48 1.58
CA ILE A 115 -14.25 -0.34 2.58
C ILE A 115 -15.57 0.09 1.95
N LYS A 116 -15.56 0.84 0.83
CA LYS A 116 -16.79 1.24 0.12
C LYS A 116 -17.46 0.09 -0.64
N ASN A 117 -16.73 -0.99 -0.96
CA ASN A 117 -17.25 -2.12 -1.73
C ASN A 117 -17.75 -3.25 -0.81
N GLY A 118 -18.40 -2.91 0.30
CA GLY A 118 -19.10 -3.87 1.17
C GLY A 118 -20.28 -4.58 0.48
N GLU A 119 -20.62 -4.19 -0.74
CA GLU A 119 -21.38 -5.02 -1.66
C GLU A 119 -20.43 -6.01 -2.34
N LYS A 120 -20.69 -7.31 -2.14
CA LYS A 120 -19.96 -8.42 -2.75
C LYS A 120 -19.84 -8.23 -4.27
N GLU A 121 -18.77 -7.60 -4.71
CA GLU A 121 -18.45 -7.51 -6.13
C GLU A 121 -17.02 -7.98 -6.39
N GLU A 122 -16.92 -8.70 -7.50
CA GLU A 122 -15.83 -9.53 -7.95
C GLU A 122 -14.45 -8.89 -7.79
N ALA A 123 -13.47 -9.72 -7.40
CA ALA A 123 -12.07 -9.37 -7.29
C ALA A 123 -11.59 -8.58 -8.52
N LYS A 124 -11.53 -7.25 -8.40
CA LYS A 124 -10.93 -6.38 -9.42
C LYS A 124 -9.44 -6.63 -9.45
N GLU A 125 -8.96 -7.03 -10.61
CA GLU A 125 -7.56 -7.36 -10.90
C GLU A 125 -6.61 -6.26 -10.40
N PHE A 126 -5.73 -6.59 -9.46
CA PHE A 126 -4.60 -5.74 -9.10
C PHE A 126 -3.38 -6.16 -9.94
N PHE A 127 -2.91 -5.26 -10.79
CA PHE A 127 -1.64 -5.40 -11.50
C PHE A 127 -0.49 -5.07 -10.55
N PHE A 128 0.40 -6.03 -10.31
CA PHE A 128 1.70 -5.80 -9.69
C PHE A 128 2.73 -5.50 -10.77
N LEU A 129 3.38 -4.33 -10.70
CA LEU A 129 4.69 -4.11 -11.28
C LEU A 129 5.71 -4.35 -10.16
N ASN A 130 6.54 -5.38 -10.33
CA ASN A 130 7.72 -5.58 -9.50
C ASN A 130 8.94 -5.55 -10.43
N ASP A 131 9.97 -4.79 -10.06
CA ASP A 131 11.16 -4.45 -10.85
C ASP A 131 12.14 -5.63 -11.04
N ASN A 132 11.63 -6.83 -11.32
CA ASN A 132 12.42 -7.89 -11.89
C ASN A 132 11.56 -8.67 -12.88
N LEU A 133 11.87 -8.45 -14.16
CA LEU A 133 11.28 -9.07 -15.34
C LEU A 133 11.02 -10.58 -15.15
N ASN A 134 9.83 -10.99 -15.62
CA ASN A 134 9.38 -12.36 -15.82
C ASN A 134 8.80 -13.11 -14.60
N LYS A 135 7.56 -12.77 -14.23
CA LYS A 135 6.46 -13.74 -14.01
C LYS A 135 5.14 -13.01 -13.72
N VAL A 136 4.30 -12.89 -14.74
CA VAL A 136 2.89 -12.49 -14.58
C VAL A 136 2.08 -13.74 -14.23
N PHE A 137 1.60 -13.86 -12.98
CA PHE A 137 0.62 -14.88 -12.61
C PHE A 137 -0.78 -14.39 -12.98
N ILE A 138 -1.28 -14.81 -14.15
CA ILE A 138 -2.69 -14.64 -14.53
C ILE A 138 -3.45 -15.84 -14.00
N LYS A 139 -4.27 -15.67 -12.96
CA LYS A 139 -5.24 -16.71 -12.58
C LYS A 139 -6.49 -16.52 -13.43
N LYS A 140 -6.80 -17.51 -14.27
CA LYS A 140 -8.00 -17.60 -15.12
C LYS A 140 -9.26 -17.57 -14.25
N SER A 141 -10.18 -16.65 -14.52
CA SER A 141 -11.62 -16.87 -14.29
C SER A 141 -12.47 -15.92 -15.14
N HIS A 142 -13.03 -16.51 -16.20
CA HIS A 142 -14.20 -16.16 -17.02
C HIS A 142 -14.31 -14.81 -17.78
N LYS A 143 -14.24 -14.96 -19.13
CA LYS A 143 -14.68 -14.08 -20.24
C LYS A 143 -14.13 -12.63 -20.27
N LEU A 144 -12.93 -12.47 -20.81
CA LEU A 144 -12.57 -11.25 -21.55
C LEU A 144 -13.24 -11.28 -22.94
N PRO A 145 -13.85 -10.18 -23.43
CA PRO A 145 -14.19 -10.06 -24.84
C PRO A 145 -12.90 -10.12 -25.66
N SER A 146 -12.99 -10.64 -26.89
CA SER A 146 -11.85 -10.91 -27.77
C SER A 146 -11.12 -9.63 -28.21
N LEU A 147 -10.36 -9.02 -27.31
CA LEU A 147 -9.48 -7.91 -27.62
C LEU A 147 -8.07 -8.44 -27.87
N ASN A 148 -7.53 -8.12 -29.03
CA ASN A 148 -6.22 -8.57 -29.48
C ASN A 148 -5.14 -8.12 -28.48
N LYS A 149 -4.48 -9.09 -27.85
CA LYS A 149 -3.47 -8.91 -26.79
C LYS A 149 -2.38 -7.89 -27.14
N ARG A 150 -2.07 -7.75 -28.44
CA ARG A 150 -1.08 -6.78 -28.95
C ARG A 150 -1.54 -5.33 -28.82
N LYS A 151 -2.82 -5.05 -29.11
CA LYS A 151 -3.40 -3.70 -28.99
C LYS A 151 -3.46 -3.24 -27.54
N PHE A 152 -3.81 -4.13 -26.61
CA PHE A 152 -3.88 -3.79 -25.19
C PHE A 152 -2.51 -3.39 -24.61
N ILE A 153 -1.44 -4.07 -25.01
CA ILE A 153 -0.08 -3.77 -24.58
C ILE A 153 0.41 -2.43 -25.16
N GLU A 154 0.12 -2.14 -26.43
CA GLU A 154 0.48 -0.85 -27.06
C GLU A 154 -0.28 0.33 -26.44
N GLU A 155 -1.57 0.17 -26.17
CA GLU A 155 -2.43 1.22 -25.62
C GLU A 155 -2.07 1.53 -24.16
N PHE A 156 -1.71 0.50 -23.39
CA PHE A 156 -1.20 0.66 -22.02
C PHE A 156 0.18 1.30 -22.00
N GLY A 157 1.08 0.91 -22.91
CA GLY A 157 2.42 1.51 -23.05
C GLY A 157 2.37 3.01 -23.35
N ARG A 158 1.51 3.45 -24.28
CA ARG A 158 1.33 4.88 -24.59
C ARG A 158 0.81 5.69 -23.40
N LYS A 159 -0.06 5.10 -22.59
CA LYS A 159 -0.67 5.78 -21.43
C LYS A 159 0.33 6.03 -20.31
N VAL A 160 1.36 5.18 -20.19
CA VAL A 160 2.47 5.34 -19.24
C VAL A 160 3.48 6.39 -19.73
N GLU A 161 3.69 6.50 -21.04
CA GLU A 161 4.62 7.47 -21.63
C GLU A 161 4.06 8.90 -21.65
N LEU A 162 2.73 9.07 -21.71
CA LEU A 162 2.03 10.35 -21.60
C LEU A 162 1.95 10.91 -20.17
N MET A 163 2.38 10.16 -19.15
CA MET A 163 2.43 10.60 -17.75
C MET A 163 3.85 10.98 -17.29
N ARG A 164 4.77 11.24 -18.24
CA ARG A 164 6.11 11.78 -17.99
C ARG A 164 6.21 13.23 -18.43
#